data_AF-A0A378BDW9-F1
#
_entry.id   AF-A0A378BDW9-F1
#
_cell.length_a   1.000
_cell.length_b   1.000
_cell.length_c   1.000
_cell.angle_alpha   90.00
_cell.angle_beta   90.00
_cell.angle_gamma   90.00
#
_symmetry.space_group_name_H-M   'P 1'
#
loop_
_entity.id
_entity.type
_entity.pdbx_description
1 polymer ?
#
loop_
_entity_poly.entity_id
_entity_poly.type
_entity_poly.pdbx_seq_one_letter_code
_entity_poly.pdbx_strand_id
1 'polypeptide(L)'
;MAHAATKLSREWVQSAGLPLSKVMQISQLSPSHTIDSMIRALRTGNYSVVICWLAEELTADEHERLVNAAQVGSAMGFIMRPVRNQGTLGRQLSGLKIHSNLYH
;
A
#
# COMPACT_ATOMS: atom_id res chain seq x y z
N MET A 1 0.34 -4.68 -18.16
CA MET A 1 -0.51 -3.98 -17.17
C MET A 1 -0.42 -4.75 -15.86
N ALA A 2 0.25 -4.21 -14.84
CA ALA A 2 0.44 -4.90 -13.56
C ALA A 2 -0.58 -4.38 -12.54
N HIS A 3 -1.70 -5.10 -12.38
CA HIS A 3 -2.55 -5.01 -11.20
C HIS A 3 -1.94 -5.91 -10.11
N ALA A 4 -1.14 -5.34 -9.22
CA ALA A 4 -0.66 -6.06 -8.04
C ALA A 4 -0.32 -5.08 -6.90
N ALA A 5 -1.33 -4.41 -6.34
CA ALA A 5 -1.28 -4.09 -4.92
C ALA A 5 -1.85 -5.30 -4.21
N THR A 6 -0.98 -6.29 -3.95
CA THR A 6 -1.34 -7.55 -3.34
C THR A 6 -1.95 -7.25 -1.96
N LYS A 7 -3.24 -7.55 -1.83
CA LYS A 7 -3.95 -7.73 -0.56
C LYS A 7 -2.98 -8.28 0.49
N LEU A 8 -2.83 -7.61 1.63
CA LEU A 8 -2.05 -8.13 2.75
C LEU A 8 -2.62 -9.51 3.08
N SER A 9 -1.87 -10.58 2.78
CA SER A 9 -2.35 -11.94 3.00
C SER A 9 -2.49 -12.19 4.50
N ARG A 10 -3.43 -13.05 4.90
CA ARG A 10 -3.56 -13.46 6.31
C ARG A 10 -2.23 -14.01 6.84
N GLU A 11 -1.52 -14.75 6.00
CA GLU A 11 -0.20 -15.31 6.29
C GLU A 11 0.85 -14.21 6.55
N TRP A 12 0.88 -13.14 5.75
CA TRP A 12 1.78 -12.01 5.97
C TRP A 12 1.46 -11.28 7.29
N VAL A 13 0.17 -11.06 7.56
CA VAL A 13 -0.27 -10.41 8.81
C VAL A 13 0.17 -11.24 10.03
N GLN A 14 -0.02 -12.56 9.96
CA GLN A 14 0.38 -13.47 11.02
C GLN A 14 1.91 -13.56 11.16
N SER A 15 2.66 -13.62 10.06
CA SER A 15 4.13 -13.67 10.10
C SER A 15 4.77 -12.37 10.58
N ALA A 16 4.09 -11.23 10.40
CA ALA A 16 4.47 -9.94 10.97
C ALA A 16 4.16 -9.81 12.47
N GLY A 17 3.58 -10.84 13.10
CA GLY A 17 3.24 -10.85 14.53
C GLY A 17 1.97 -10.09 14.89
N LEU A 18 1.14 -9.73 13.91
CA LEU A 18 -0.14 -9.06 14.18
C LEU A 18 -1.23 -10.09 14.50
N PRO A 19 -2.00 -9.91 15.59
CA PRO A 19 -3.09 -10.80 15.92
C PRO A 19 -4.22 -10.64 14.89
N LEU A 20 -4.56 -11.72 14.19
CA LEU A 20 -5.62 -11.73 13.17
C LEU A 20 -6.99 -11.26 13.72
N SER A 21 -7.23 -11.43 15.02
CA SER A 21 -8.45 -10.96 15.69
C SER A 21 -8.56 -9.44 15.80
N LYS A 22 -7.47 -8.70 15.62
CA LYS A 22 -7.44 -7.22 15.64
C LYS A 22 -7.22 -6.60 14.26
N VAL A 23 -7.19 -7.41 13.21
CA VAL A 23 -6.98 -6.95 11.84
C VAL A 23 -8.26 -7.12 11.04
N MET A 24 -8.74 -6.02 10.48
CA MET A 24 -9.88 -6.00 9.59
C MET A 24 -9.42 -5.57 8.19
N GLN A 25 -9.85 -6.32 7.17
CA GLN A 25 -9.55 -5.99 5.78
C GLN A 25 -10.83 -5.83 4.98
N ILE A 26 -10.96 -4.68 4.32
CA ILE A 26 -12.06 -4.41 3.39
C ILE A 26 -11.58 -4.76 1.99
N SER A 27 -12.22 -5.77 1.36
CA SER A 27 -11.75 -6.35 0.09
C SER A 27 -12.44 -5.79 -1.16
N GLN A 28 -13.49 -4.98 -1.00
CA GLN A 28 -14.35 -4.52 -2.09
C GLN A 28 -14.69 -3.03 -1.94
N LEU A 29 -13.69 -2.17 -2.11
CA LEU A 29 -13.90 -0.73 -2.22
C LEU A 29 -13.65 -0.32 -3.67
N SER A 30 -14.64 0.35 -4.28
CA SER A 30 -14.37 1.04 -5.54
C SER A 30 -13.35 2.15 -5.27
N PRO A 31 -12.39 2.38 -6.18
CA PRO A 31 -11.35 3.41 -6.00
C PRO A 31 -11.92 4.79 -5.63
N SER A 32 -13.06 5.15 -6.24
CA SER A 32 -13.80 6.40 -6.00
C SER A 32 -14.31 6.59 -4.58
N HIS A 33 -14.47 5.52 -3.80
CA HIS A 33 -15.00 5.56 -2.43
C HIS A 33 -13.93 5.32 -1.36
N THR A 34 -12.67 5.19 -1.76
CA THR A 34 -11.56 4.86 -0.86
C THR A 34 -11.38 5.90 0.23
N ILE A 35 -11.34 7.19 -0.15
CA ILE A 35 -11.15 8.30 0.80
C ILE A 35 -12.34 8.41 1.77
N ASP A 36 -13.58 8.37 1.27
CA ASP A 36 -14.78 8.41 2.12
C ASP A 36 -14.82 7.25 3.11
N SER A 37 -14.44 6.04 2.66
CA SER A 37 -14.39 4.85 3.50
C SER A 37 -13.32 4.97 4.59
N MET A 38 -12.14 5.50 4.24
CA MET A 38 -11.06 5.76 5.20
C MET A 38 -11.47 6.82 6.23
N ILE A 39 -12.11 7.91 5.80
CA ILE A 39 -12.67 8.95 6.67
C ILE A 39 -13.64 8.34 7.68
N ARG A 40 -14.58 7.51 7.20
CA ARG A 40 -15.55 6.84 8.09
C ARG A 40 -14.86 5.93 9.08
N ALA A 41 -13.94 5.08 8.63
CA ALA A 41 -13.19 4.16 9.48
C ALA A 41 -12.44 4.92 10.59
N LEU A 42 -11.69 5.96 10.22
CA LEU A 42 -10.97 6.81 11.16
C LEU A 42 -11.93 7.45 12.17
N ARG A 43 -13.03 8.08 11.71
CA ARG A 43 -13.99 8.77 12.58
C ARG A 43 -14.73 7.87 13.56
N THR A 44 -14.84 6.57 13.29
CA THR A 44 -15.59 5.67 14.17
C THR A 44 -15.01 5.56 15.59
N GLY A 45 -13.71 5.82 15.75
CA GLY A 45 -13.01 5.58 17.02
C GLY A 45 -12.82 4.09 17.38
N ASN A 46 -13.25 3.18 16.51
CA ASN A 46 -13.17 1.73 16.74
C ASN A 46 -11.87 1.11 16.19
N TYR A 47 -11.07 1.89 15.48
CA TYR A 47 -9.79 1.47 14.93
C TYR A 47 -8.72 2.45 15.38
N SER A 48 -7.63 1.93 15.97
CA SER A 48 -6.48 2.76 16.31
C SER A 48 -5.62 3.12 15.10
N VAL A 49 -5.65 2.28 14.05
CA VAL A 49 -4.86 2.45 12.82
C VAL A 49 -5.71 2.07 11.61
N VAL A 50 -5.70 2.90 10.57
CA VAL A 50 -6.34 2.63 9.27
C VAL A 50 -5.30 2.77 8.17
N ILE A 51 -5.16 1.75 7.32
CA ILE A 51 -4.20 1.73 6.21
C ILE A 51 -4.95 1.66 4.88
N CYS A 52 -4.54 2.49 3.93
CA CYS A 52 -5.12 2.57 2.60
C CYS A 52 -4.04 2.53 1.52
N TRP A 53 -4.26 1.78 0.43
CA TRP A 53 -3.45 1.89 -0.78
C TRP A 53 -4.07 2.91 -1.73
N LEU A 54 -3.35 4.00 -1.99
CA LEU A 54 -3.78 5.03 -2.93
C LEU A 54 -2.65 5.30 -3.92
N ALA A 55 -2.94 5.17 -5.21
CA ALA A 55 -1.94 5.46 -6.25
C ALA A 55 -1.86 6.95 -6.60
N GLU A 56 -2.98 7.66 -6.45
CA GLU A 56 -3.11 9.08 -6.75
C GLU A 56 -2.66 9.93 -5.56
N GLU A 57 -2.23 11.16 -5.85
CA GLU A 57 -1.93 12.14 -4.82
C GLU A 57 -3.22 12.65 -4.19
N LEU A 58 -3.16 12.95 -2.89
CA LEU A 58 -4.28 13.58 -2.21
C LEU A 58 -4.30 15.06 -2.56
N THR A 59 -5.48 15.57 -2.81
CA THR A 59 -5.73 17.02 -2.76
C THR A 59 -5.59 17.52 -1.31
N ALA A 60 -5.39 18.83 -1.15
CA ALA A 60 -5.31 19.45 0.17
C ALA A 60 -6.61 19.24 0.99
N ASP A 61 -7.78 19.33 0.35
CA ASP A 61 -9.09 19.06 0.97
C ASP A 61 -9.19 17.64 1.51
N GLU A 62 -8.83 16.65 0.68
CA GLU A 62 -8.87 15.24 1.10
C GLU A 62 -7.92 14.98 2.26
N HIS A 63 -6.74 15.59 2.23
CA HIS A 63 -5.78 15.49 3.32
C HIS A 63 -6.32 16.09 4.62
N GLU A 64 -6.88 17.31 4.58
CA GLU A 64 -7.48 17.96 5.76
C GLU A 64 -8.61 17.13 6.36
N ARG A 65 -9.50 16.61 5.50
CA ARG A 65 -10.63 15.77 5.93
C ARG A 65 -10.16 14.47 6.59
N LEU A 66 -9.09 13.86 6.09
CA LEU A 66 -8.49 12.68 6.71
C LEU A 66 -7.84 12.99 8.06
N VAL A 67 -7.14 14.12 8.18
CA VAL A 67 -6.54 14.56 9.45
C VAL A 67 -7.63 14.85 10.49
N ASN A 68 -8.68 15.57 10.11
CA ASN A 68 -9.81 15.84 11.00
C ASN A 68 -10.47 14.53 11.46
N ALA A 69 -10.70 13.60 10.52
CA ALA A 69 -11.25 12.29 10.81
C ALA A 69 -10.42 11.48 11.81
N ALA A 70 -9.10 11.44 11.59
CA ALA A 70 -8.14 10.78 12.46
C ALA A 70 -8.13 11.37 13.87
N GLN A 71 -8.18 12.71 13.97
CA GLN A 71 -8.23 13.40 15.26
C GLN A 71 -9.53 13.11 16.03
N VAL A 72 -10.68 13.16 15.35
CA VAL A 72 -11.99 12.86 15.96
C VAL A 72 -12.04 11.43 16.51
N GLY A 73 -11.51 10.47 15.76
CA GLY A 73 -11.49 9.06 16.18
C GLY A 73 -10.29 8.65 17.03
N SER A 74 -9.38 9.58 17.38
CA SER A 74 -8.12 9.26 18.05
C SER A 74 -7.33 8.12 17.37
N ALA A 75 -7.28 8.16 16.05
CA ALA A 75 -6.71 7.11 15.20
C ALA A 75 -5.55 7.64 14.35
N MET A 76 -4.70 6.74 13.84
CA MET A 76 -3.66 7.06 12.86
C MET A 76 -4.05 6.54 11.48
N GLY A 77 -3.88 7.37 10.45
CA GLY A 77 -4.10 7.01 9.05
C GLY A 77 -2.78 6.87 8.28
N PHE A 78 -2.59 5.76 7.57
CA PHE A 78 -1.45 5.55 6.68
C PHE A 78 -1.91 5.37 5.23
N ILE A 79 -1.24 6.08 4.32
CA ILE A 79 -1.47 5.96 2.88
C ILE A 79 -0.25 5.34 2.25
N MET A 80 -0.43 4.12 1.77
CA MET A 80 0.58 3.35 1.07
C MET A 80 0.51 3.69 -0.42
N ARG A 81 1.60 4.20 -0.96
CA ARG A 81 1.74 4.44 -2.40
C ARG A 81 2.58 3.31 -2.99
N PRO A 82 2.03 2.53 -3.95
CA PRO A 82 2.83 1.50 -4.61
C PRO A 82 3.95 2.19 -5.40
N VAL A 83 5.19 1.91 -5.02
CA VAL A 83 6.34 2.34 -5.81
C VAL A 83 6.27 1.56 -7.12
N ARG A 84 5.94 2.24 -8.22
CA ARG A 84 6.13 1.67 -9.54
C ARG A 84 7.63 1.43 -9.65
N ASN A 85 8.06 0.17 -9.64
CA ASN A 85 9.36 -0.16 -10.16
C ASN A 85 9.29 0.26 -11.63
N GLN A 86 9.72 1.48 -11.92
CA GLN A 86 10.19 1.83 -13.25
C GLN A 86 11.37 0.90 -13.44
N GLY A 87 11.07 -0.33 -13.90
CA GLY A 87 12.08 -1.22 -14.41
C GLY A 87 12.89 -0.34 -15.33
N THR A 88 14.16 -0.18 -15.02
CA THR A 88 15.12 0.44 -15.88
C THR A 88 15.02 -0.27 -17.22
N LEU A 89 14.16 0.22 -18.12
CA LEU A 89 14.19 -0.05 -19.55
C LEU A 89 15.35 0.75 -20.16
N GLY A 90 16.45 0.86 -19.42
CA GLY A 90 17.78 1.16 -19.90
C GLY A 90 18.43 -0.16 -20.25
N ARG A 91 18.05 -0.66 -21.42
CA ARG A 91 18.81 -1.59 -22.25
C ARG A 91 20.33 -1.44 -22.04
N GLN A 92 20.98 -2.31 -21.28
CA GLN A 92 22.33 -2.75 -21.62
C GLN A 92 22.22 -4.02 -22.46
N LEU A 93 21.93 -3.82 -23.74
CA LEU A 93 22.41 -4.76 -24.75
C LEU A 93 23.86 -4.39 -25.02
N SER A 94 24.76 -5.09 -24.33
CA SER A 94 26.09 -5.37 -24.88
C SER A 94 26.49 -6.72 -24.35
N GLY A 95 26.33 -7.73 -25.21
CA GLY A 95 26.82 -9.05 -24.95
C GLY A 95 28.34 -8.99 -24.76
N LEU A 96 28.78 -9.28 -23.55
CA LEU A 96 30.06 -9.92 -23.35
C LEU A 96 29.77 -11.27 -22.68
N LYS A 97 29.52 -12.29 -23.50
CA LYS A 97 29.77 -13.66 -23.06
C LYS A 97 31.29 -13.78 -22.91
N ILE A 98 31.78 -13.67 -21.68
CA ILE A 98 33.15 -14.09 -21.40
C ILE A 98 33.11 -15.62 -21.36
N HIS A 99 33.45 -16.25 -22.48
CA HIS A 99 33.75 -17.68 -22.49
C HIS A 99 35.11 -17.84 -21.81
N SER A 100 35.12 -18.34 -20.57
CA SER A 100 36.35 -18.81 -19.95
C SER A 100 36.73 -20.16 -20.57
N ASN A 101 37.40 -20.12 -21.72
CA ASN A 101 38.18 -21.26 -22.19
C ASN A 101 39.63 -21.05 -21.72
N LEU A 102 39.99 -21.64 -20.59
CA LEU A 102 41.35 -22.14 -20.44
C LEU A 102 41.31 -23.46 -19.68
N TYR A 103 41.40 -24.53 -20.46
CA TYR A 103 42.07 -25.75 -20.03
C TYR A 103 43.54 -25.41 -19.77
N HIS A 104 44.03 -25.73 -18.59
CA HIS A 104 45.25 -26.51 -18.32
C HIS A 104 45.57 -26.51 -16.83
#